data_AF-A0A2S7QM20-F1
#
_entry.id   AF-A0A2S7QM20-F1
#
_cell.length_a   1.000
_cell.length_b   1.000
_cell.length_c   1.000
_cell.angle_alpha   90.00
_cell.angle_beta   90.00
_cell.angle_gamma   90.00
#
_symmetry.space_group_name_H-M   'P 1'
#
loop_
_entity.id
_entity.type
_entity.pdbx_description
1 polymer ?
#
loop_
_entity_poly.entity_id
_entity_poly.type
_entity_poly.pdbx_seq_one_letter_code
_entity_poly.pdbx_strand_id
1 'polypeptide(L)'
;MFMADTGEQLSDYFSEFNPQPIGAASLAQVHLATVKESGQKVAVKVQHPNLQEWAPLDLALTRFTFSTLKRFFPEYDLEWLSSEMEVSLPIELDFTEEGKNALRTKEYFSKIPELPLVIPDVLWAKKRILVMENVSGHRPDDLAFLDSNGIDRDEVSAALSRIFNEMIFGNGAPLHCDPHGGNIAIRKNNTRRGANFDVILYDHGLYRDIPLDLRRSYAKLWLAVIDADESRMRKYAKEVAGVTDEQFPLFASAITGRDYRVLTSDVAQARSEEEKQSINEALGEGMLQQLIQMLGQVPKIILLILKTNDLTRRAGEDVSDSGEILLEDGVRGTGGGDREEGQFVVAGEWGEVGVGLVGVFEGGVEVGGF
;
A
#
# COMPACT_ATOMS: atom_id res chain seq x y z
N MET A 1 -7.84 18.94 -23.03
CA MET A 1 -8.07 17.60 -22.44
C MET A 1 -9.54 17.36 -22.14
N PHE A 2 -10.18 18.08 -21.21
CA PHE A 2 -11.61 17.87 -20.87
C PHE A 2 -12.54 17.82 -22.09
N MET A 3 -12.49 18.86 -22.95
CA MET A 3 -13.23 18.90 -24.21
C MET A 3 -12.95 17.72 -25.15
N ALA A 4 -11.69 17.26 -25.21
CA ALA A 4 -11.32 16.15 -26.09
C ALA A 4 -11.89 14.80 -25.61
N ASP A 5 -12.01 14.61 -24.29
CA ASP A 5 -12.45 13.34 -23.69
C ASP A 5 -13.96 13.27 -23.45
N THR A 6 -14.61 14.43 -23.30
CA THR A 6 -16.04 14.53 -22.96
C THR A 6 -16.88 15.08 -24.11
N GLY A 7 -16.29 15.85 -25.03
CA GLY A 7 -17.03 16.62 -26.05
C GLY A 7 -17.66 17.92 -25.53
N GLU A 8 -17.42 18.28 -24.26
CA GLU A 8 -18.06 19.41 -23.59
C GLU A 8 -17.02 20.40 -23.03
N GLN A 9 -17.38 21.67 -22.85
CA GLN A 9 -16.53 22.62 -22.12
C GLN A 9 -16.68 22.39 -20.61
N LEU A 10 -15.64 22.76 -19.85
CA LEU A 10 -15.73 22.75 -18.38
C LEU A 10 -16.93 23.55 -17.87
N SER A 11 -17.24 24.69 -18.50
CA SER A 11 -18.37 25.57 -18.17
C SER A 11 -19.76 24.97 -18.49
N ASP A 12 -19.80 23.93 -19.32
CA ASP A 12 -21.04 23.25 -19.66
C ASP A 12 -21.44 22.32 -18.51
N TYR A 13 -20.45 21.63 -17.91
CA TYR A 13 -20.65 20.65 -16.84
C TYR A 13 -20.51 21.21 -15.41
N PHE A 14 -19.57 22.13 -15.19
CA PHE A 14 -19.29 22.73 -13.88
C PHE A 14 -19.76 24.19 -13.82
N SER A 15 -20.42 24.56 -12.72
CA SER A 15 -20.75 25.97 -12.41
C SER A 15 -19.54 26.75 -11.88
N GLU A 16 -18.62 26.05 -11.23
CA GLU A 16 -17.34 26.56 -10.73
C GLU A 16 -16.27 25.49 -10.93
N PHE A 17 -15.08 25.88 -11.37
CA PHE A 17 -13.92 25.01 -11.47
C PHE A 17 -12.69 25.79 -11.02
N ASN A 18 -12.03 25.35 -9.94
CA ASN A 18 -10.84 26.02 -9.44
C ASN A 18 -9.63 25.70 -10.35
N PRO A 19 -9.05 26.69 -11.03
CA PRO A 19 -7.90 26.45 -11.90
C PRO A 19 -6.64 26.03 -11.12
N GLN A 20 -6.57 26.35 -9.82
CA GLN A 20 -5.48 25.92 -8.96
C GLN A 20 -5.80 24.53 -8.40
N PRO A 21 -4.94 23.52 -8.63
CA PRO A 21 -5.14 22.21 -8.05
C PRO A 21 -4.98 22.26 -6.52
N ILE A 22 -5.74 21.44 -5.81
CA ILE A 22 -5.61 21.25 -4.36
C ILE A 22 -4.55 20.20 -4.00
N GLY A 23 -4.14 19.40 -4.99
CA GLY A 23 -3.09 18.41 -4.87
C GLY A 23 -2.59 18.02 -6.25
N ALA A 24 -1.30 17.69 -6.32
CA ALA A 24 -0.67 17.13 -7.51
C ALA A 24 0.15 15.91 -7.07
N ALA A 25 -0.06 14.80 -7.77
CA ALA A 25 0.69 13.56 -7.64
C ALA A 25 1.48 13.31 -8.94
N SER A 26 2.24 12.22 -8.97
CA SER A 26 3.08 11.81 -10.11
C SER A 26 2.31 11.76 -11.43
N LEU A 27 1.09 11.22 -11.42
CA LEU A 27 0.30 10.99 -12.64
C LEU A 27 -0.81 12.03 -12.89
N ALA A 28 -1.18 12.84 -11.91
CA ALA A 28 -2.35 13.70 -12.03
C ALA A 28 -2.39 14.86 -11.06
N GLN A 29 -3.30 15.79 -11.36
CA GLN A 29 -3.68 16.91 -10.52
C GLN A 29 -5.15 16.80 -10.13
N VAL A 30 -5.50 17.26 -8.94
CA VAL A 30 -6.87 17.24 -8.41
C VAL A 30 -7.36 18.67 -8.25
N HIS A 31 -8.50 18.98 -8.86
CA HIS A 31 -9.15 20.27 -8.80
C HIS A 31 -10.47 20.20 -8.05
N LEU A 32 -10.82 21.25 -7.32
CA LEU A 32 -12.17 21.41 -6.77
C LEU A 32 -13.08 22.03 -7.82
N ALA A 33 -14.29 21.48 -7.94
CA ALA A 33 -15.32 22.01 -8.82
C ALA A 33 -16.71 21.85 -8.19
N THR A 34 -17.69 22.50 -8.80
CA THR A 34 -19.11 22.37 -8.44
C THR A 34 -19.88 21.94 -9.68
N VAL A 35 -20.59 20.81 -9.59
CA VAL A 35 -21.45 20.30 -10.67
C VAL A 35 -22.61 21.25 -10.90
N LYS A 36 -22.82 21.67 -12.15
CA LYS A 36 -23.75 22.74 -12.50
C LYS A 36 -25.21 22.38 -12.21
N GLU A 37 -25.61 21.15 -12.51
CA GLU A 37 -27.01 20.70 -12.39
C GLU A 37 -27.42 20.42 -10.95
N SER A 38 -26.55 19.77 -10.17
CA SER A 38 -26.86 19.36 -8.79
C SER A 38 -26.37 20.34 -7.72
N GLY A 39 -25.44 21.23 -8.05
CA GLY A 39 -24.73 22.06 -7.07
C GLY A 39 -23.76 21.28 -6.17
N GLN A 40 -23.51 20.00 -6.46
CA GLN A 40 -22.63 19.15 -5.67
C GLN A 40 -21.16 19.57 -5.84
N LYS A 41 -20.44 19.73 -4.73
CA LYS A 41 -18.98 19.93 -4.75
C LYS A 41 -18.29 18.60 -5.03
N VAL A 42 -17.31 18.63 -5.93
CA VAL A 42 -16.60 17.46 -6.42
C VAL A 42 -15.10 17.70 -6.50
N ALA A 43 -14.34 16.62 -6.38
CA ALA A 43 -12.93 16.56 -6.72
C ALA A 43 -12.78 16.00 -8.14
N VAL A 44 -12.01 16.68 -8.97
CA VAL A 44 -11.78 16.35 -10.38
C VAL A 44 -10.31 16.02 -10.57
N LYS A 45 -10.00 14.72 -10.62
CA LYS A 45 -8.65 14.21 -10.89
C LYS A 45 -8.45 14.20 -12.42
N VAL A 46 -7.43 14.89 -12.90
CA VAL A 46 -7.08 14.95 -14.33
C VAL A 46 -5.60 14.62 -14.50
N GLN A 47 -5.28 13.80 -15.50
CA GLN A 47 -3.89 13.45 -15.79
C GLN A 47 -3.07 14.66 -16.22
N HIS A 48 -1.75 14.62 -15.98
CA HIS A 48 -0.87 15.62 -16.58
C HIS A 48 -0.93 15.51 -18.12
N PRO A 49 -1.09 16.62 -18.86
CA PRO A 49 -1.33 16.58 -20.31
C PRO A 49 -0.31 15.79 -21.12
N ASN A 50 0.95 15.74 -20.66
CA ASN A 50 2.06 15.15 -21.41
C ASN A 50 2.33 13.68 -21.04
N LEU A 51 1.68 13.13 -20.00
CA LEU A 51 1.97 11.76 -19.53
C LEU A 51 1.75 10.70 -20.59
N GLN A 52 0.69 10.84 -21.38
CA GLN A 52 0.37 9.86 -22.43
C GLN A 52 1.45 9.81 -23.53
N GLU A 53 2.15 10.91 -23.76
CA GLU A 53 3.23 10.99 -24.75
C GLU A 53 4.54 10.40 -24.21
N TRP A 54 4.87 10.68 -22.94
CA TRP A 54 6.14 10.27 -22.34
C TRP A 54 6.13 8.85 -21.76
N ALA A 55 4.99 8.37 -21.24
CA ALA A 55 4.92 7.06 -20.59
C ALA A 55 5.44 5.89 -21.45
N PRO A 56 5.13 5.78 -22.76
CA PRO A 56 5.71 4.73 -23.60
C PRO A 56 7.22 4.84 -23.78
N LEU A 57 7.75 6.07 -23.84
CA LEU A 57 9.19 6.32 -23.92
C LEU A 57 9.89 5.95 -22.61
N ASP A 58 9.31 6.33 -21.47
CA ASP A 58 9.84 6.01 -20.15
C ASP A 58 9.88 4.50 -19.92
N LEU A 59 8.81 3.76 -20.31
CA LEU A 59 8.81 2.30 -20.28
C LEU A 59 9.92 1.70 -21.17
N ALA A 60 10.09 2.23 -22.38
CA ALA A 60 11.12 1.75 -23.30
C ALA A 60 12.54 2.00 -22.77
N LEU A 61 12.79 3.17 -22.18
CA LEU A 61 14.08 3.54 -21.58
C LEU A 61 14.38 2.70 -20.34
N THR A 62 13.39 2.49 -19.47
CA THR A 62 13.53 1.65 -18.27
C THR A 62 13.83 0.21 -18.66
N ARG A 63 13.09 -0.34 -19.64
CA ARG A 63 13.37 -1.67 -20.18
C ARG A 63 14.77 -1.77 -20.76
N PHE A 64 15.18 -0.81 -21.59
CA PHE A 64 16.52 -0.77 -22.17
C PHE A 64 17.59 -0.74 -21.08
N THR A 65 17.38 0.05 -20.03
CA THR A 65 18.30 0.18 -18.90
C THR A 65 18.46 -1.14 -18.15
N PHE A 66 17.37 -1.79 -17.76
CA PHE A 66 17.44 -3.07 -17.04
C PHE A 66 17.99 -4.21 -17.89
N SER A 67 17.63 -4.29 -19.18
CA SER A 67 18.22 -5.28 -20.09
C SER A 67 19.73 -5.03 -20.30
N THR A 68 20.16 -3.77 -20.34
CA THR A 68 21.59 -3.41 -20.41
C THR A 68 22.31 -3.78 -19.11
N LEU A 69 21.72 -3.49 -17.95
CA LEU A 69 22.29 -3.87 -16.66
C LEU A 69 22.49 -5.38 -16.57
N LYS A 70 21.45 -6.18 -16.90
CA LYS A 70 21.53 -7.64 -16.95
C LYS A 70 22.60 -8.16 -17.90
N ARG A 71 22.87 -7.45 -19.00
CA ARG A 71 23.92 -7.81 -19.95
C ARG A 71 25.33 -7.68 -19.36
N PHE A 72 25.58 -6.68 -18.52
CA PHE A 72 26.88 -6.43 -17.89
C PHE A 72 27.02 -7.07 -16.51
N PHE A 73 25.91 -7.22 -15.78
CA PHE A 73 25.82 -7.76 -14.42
C PHE A 73 24.65 -8.75 -14.32
N PRO A 74 24.77 -9.96 -14.91
CA PRO A 74 23.69 -10.95 -14.96
C PRO A 74 23.21 -11.42 -13.57
N GLU A 75 24.03 -11.25 -12.54
CA GLU A 75 23.70 -11.52 -11.14
C GLU A 75 22.62 -10.60 -10.55
N TYR A 76 22.37 -9.43 -11.16
CA TYR A 76 21.39 -8.43 -10.74
C TYR A 76 20.26 -8.33 -11.76
N ASP A 77 19.53 -9.42 -11.96
CA ASP A 77 18.38 -9.42 -12.87
C ASP A 77 17.24 -8.55 -12.32
N LEU A 78 17.10 -7.36 -12.89
CA LEU A 78 16.06 -6.37 -12.58
C LEU A 78 15.00 -6.27 -13.69
N GLU A 79 15.02 -7.13 -14.72
CA GLU A 79 14.03 -7.06 -15.81
C GLU A 79 12.59 -7.34 -15.34
N TRP A 80 12.43 -8.01 -14.20
CA TRP A 80 11.13 -8.19 -13.58
C TRP A 80 10.48 -6.86 -13.18
N LEU A 81 11.25 -5.80 -12.94
CA LEU A 81 10.74 -4.46 -12.61
C LEU A 81 10.13 -3.78 -13.83
N SER A 82 10.87 -3.69 -14.94
CA SER A 82 10.31 -3.14 -16.19
C SER A 82 9.07 -3.94 -16.62
N SER A 83 9.09 -5.26 -16.45
CA SER A 83 7.93 -6.11 -16.73
C SER A 83 6.73 -5.80 -15.82
N GLU A 84 6.94 -5.36 -14.56
CA GLU A 84 5.83 -4.90 -13.72
C GLU A 84 5.28 -3.56 -14.19
N MET A 85 6.17 -2.63 -14.53
CA MET A 85 5.79 -1.29 -14.97
C MET A 85 5.01 -1.35 -16.29
N GLU A 86 5.42 -2.22 -17.22
CA GLU A 86 4.71 -2.45 -18.49
C GLU A 86 3.27 -2.95 -18.27
N VAL A 87 2.98 -3.61 -17.14
CA VAL A 87 1.64 -4.07 -16.77
C VAL A 87 0.87 -3.03 -15.96
N SER A 88 1.51 -2.41 -14.96
CA SER A 88 0.84 -1.53 -13.99
C SER A 88 0.59 -0.13 -14.54
N LEU A 89 1.58 0.48 -15.20
CA LEU A 89 1.49 1.87 -15.64
C LEU A 89 0.31 2.12 -16.60
N PRO A 90 0.01 1.26 -17.60
CA PRO A 90 -1.16 1.45 -18.44
C PRO A 90 -2.50 1.39 -17.68
N ILE A 91 -2.57 0.60 -16.60
CA ILE A 91 -3.76 0.49 -15.75
C ILE A 91 -3.92 1.78 -14.93
N GLU A 92 -2.83 2.27 -14.35
CA GLU A 92 -2.83 3.53 -13.58
C GLU A 92 -3.14 4.76 -14.45
N LEU A 93 -2.79 4.71 -15.74
CA LEU A 93 -3.14 5.73 -16.75
C LEU A 93 -4.57 5.58 -17.31
N ASP A 94 -5.38 4.64 -16.82
CA ASP A 94 -6.80 4.55 -17.16
C ASP A 94 -7.67 4.75 -15.91
N PHE A 95 -8.11 5.98 -15.67
CA PHE A 95 -8.96 6.30 -14.53
C PHE A 95 -10.34 5.63 -14.57
N THR A 96 -10.73 4.99 -15.68
CA THR A 96 -11.92 4.13 -15.66
C THR A 96 -11.71 2.89 -14.81
N GLU A 97 -10.48 2.38 -14.72
CA GLU A 97 -10.13 1.27 -13.82
C GLU A 97 -10.10 1.75 -12.36
N GLU A 98 -9.51 2.92 -12.08
CA GLU A 98 -9.55 3.54 -10.75
C GLU A 98 -10.98 3.72 -10.24
N GLY A 99 -11.88 4.24 -11.08
CA GLY A 99 -13.30 4.40 -10.73
C GLY A 99 -14.01 3.08 -10.44
N LYS A 100 -13.71 2.01 -11.21
CA LYS A 100 -14.26 0.66 -10.95
C LYS A 100 -13.73 0.09 -9.63
N ASN A 101 -12.44 0.26 -9.35
CA ASN A 101 -11.82 -0.18 -8.11
C ASN A 101 -12.45 0.51 -6.91
N ALA A 102 -12.61 1.83 -6.95
CA ALA A 102 -13.28 2.59 -5.88
C ALA A 102 -14.70 2.08 -5.59
N LEU A 103 -15.51 1.87 -6.65
CA LEU A 103 -16.87 1.33 -6.50
C LEU A 103 -16.87 -0.08 -5.91
N ARG A 104 -15.99 -0.97 -6.41
CA ARG A 104 -15.86 -2.34 -5.92
C ARG A 104 -15.43 -2.40 -4.46
N THR A 105 -14.44 -1.60 -4.08
CA THR A 105 -13.95 -1.51 -2.71
C THR A 105 -15.04 -0.95 -1.80
N LYS A 106 -15.76 0.09 -2.23
CA LYS A 106 -16.90 0.64 -1.50
C LYS A 106 -18.00 -0.40 -1.27
N GLU A 107 -18.35 -1.17 -2.30
CA GLU A 107 -19.33 -2.25 -2.17
C GLU A 107 -18.87 -3.34 -1.19
N TYR A 108 -17.58 -3.72 -1.24
CA TYR A 108 -17.01 -4.70 -0.32
C TYR A 108 -17.14 -4.23 1.14
N PHE A 109 -16.64 -3.03 1.44
CA PHE A 109 -16.62 -2.50 2.81
C PHE A 109 -18.00 -2.05 3.32
N SER A 110 -19.00 -1.85 2.45
CA SER A 110 -20.38 -1.62 2.88
C SER A 110 -20.96 -2.77 3.72
N LYS A 111 -20.38 -3.97 3.60
CA LYS A 111 -20.75 -5.18 4.34
C LYS A 111 -20.06 -5.25 5.72
N ILE A 112 -19.11 -4.36 5.99
CA ILE A 112 -18.27 -4.29 7.19
C ILE A 112 -18.40 -2.88 7.80
N PRO A 113 -19.62 -2.44 8.18
CA PRO A 113 -19.87 -1.06 8.63
C PRO A 113 -19.15 -0.70 9.93
N GLU A 114 -18.60 -1.66 10.67
CA GLU A 114 -17.79 -1.49 11.88
C GLU A 114 -16.39 -0.91 11.63
N LEU A 115 -15.87 -0.99 10.40
CA LEU A 115 -14.64 -0.31 10.02
C LEU A 115 -14.92 1.15 9.64
N PRO A 116 -14.15 2.14 10.16
CA PRO A 116 -14.37 3.55 9.89
C PRO A 116 -13.91 4.00 8.50
N LEU A 117 -14.12 3.19 7.45
CA LEU A 117 -13.66 3.52 6.10
C LEU A 117 -14.72 4.28 5.30
N VAL A 118 -14.30 5.37 4.66
CA VAL A 118 -15.07 6.15 3.70
C VAL A 118 -14.34 6.17 2.37
N ILE A 119 -15.04 5.78 1.31
CA ILE A 119 -14.57 5.90 -0.07
C ILE A 119 -15.48 6.91 -0.77
N PRO A 120 -14.93 8.02 -1.29
CA PRO A 120 -15.71 9.02 -2.02
C PRO A 120 -16.54 8.41 -3.15
N ASP A 121 -17.78 8.89 -3.33
CA ASP A 121 -18.60 8.44 -4.45
C ASP A 121 -17.99 8.84 -5.80
N VAL A 122 -17.86 7.88 -6.72
CA VAL A 122 -17.48 8.16 -8.11
C VAL A 122 -18.72 8.61 -8.88
N LEU A 123 -18.71 9.83 -9.40
CA LEU A 123 -19.79 10.33 -10.25
C LEU A 123 -19.65 9.78 -11.66
N TRP A 124 -18.44 9.85 -12.22
CA TRP A 124 -18.08 9.24 -13.48
C TRP A 124 -16.57 9.21 -13.69
N ALA A 125 -16.13 8.32 -14.58
CA ALA A 125 -14.74 8.18 -14.98
C ALA A 125 -14.61 8.07 -16.50
N LYS A 126 -13.57 8.71 -17.03
CA LYS A 126 -13.02 8.56 -18.38
C LYS A 126 -11.53 8.24 -18.24
N LYS A 127 -10.86 7.87 -19.33
CA LYS A 127 -9.45 7.44 -19.27
C LYS A 127 -8.53 8.42 -18.54
N ARG A 128 -8.70 9.72 -18.76
CA ARG A 128 -7.80 10.77 -18.21
C ARG A 128 -8.45 11.67 -17.17
N ILE A 129 -9.72 11.43 -16.84
CA ILE A 129 -10.52 12.32 -15.98
C ILE A 129 -11.42 11.49 -15.08
N LEU A 130 -11.34 11.71 -13.78
CA LEU A 130 -12.17 11.09 -12.76
C LEU A 130 -12.83 12.18 -11.93
N VAL A 131 -14.17 12.13 -11.83
CA VAL A 131 -14.95 13.04 -11.01
C VAL A 131 -15.55 12.26 -9.85
N MET A 132 -15.22 12.67 -8.64
CA MET A 132 -15.64 12.04 -7.40
C MET A 132 -16.18 13.06 -6.40
N GLU A 133 -16.94 12.58 -5.42
CA GLU A 133 -17.41 13.37 -4.30
C GLU A 133 -16.25 14.12 -3.61
N ASN A 134 -16.46 15.40 -3.30
CA ASN A 134 -15.50 16.14 -2.50
C ASN A 134 -15.69 15.81 -1.01
N VAL A 135 -14.94 14.82 -0.53
CA VAL A 135 -14.87 14.49 0.89
C VAL A 135 -13.60 15.14 1.47
N SER A 136 -13.75 15.95 2.52
CA SER A 136 -12.62 16.62 3.18
C SER A 136 -12.21 15.91 4.47
N GLY A 137 -10.92 15.86 4.74
CA GLY A 137 -10.33 15.40 5.99
C GLY A 137 -8.95 16.02 6.21
N HIS A 138 -8.33 15.69 7.33
CA HIS A 138 -6.96 16.08 7.68
C HIS A 138 -6.01 14.92 7.43
N ARG A 139 -4.72 15.20 7.18
CA ARG A 139 -3.76 14.12 7.04
C ARG A 139 -3.66 13.32 8.36
N PRO A 140 -3.35 12.01 8.31
CA PRO A 140 -3.17 11.21 9.52
C PRO A 140 -2.12 11.78 10.48
N ASP A 141 -1.03 12.35 9.94
CA ASP A 141 0.06 12.97 10.71
C ASP A 141 -0.25 14.39 11.23
N ASP A 142 -1.47 14.91 11.06
CA ASP A 142 -1.92 16.16 11.67
C ASP A 142 -2.30 15.93 13.15
N LEU A 143 -1.28 15.71 13.98
CA LEU A 143 -1.44 15.41 15.41
C LEU A 143 -2.21 16.51 16.15
N ALA A 144 -2.04 17.77 15.75
CA ALA A 144 -2.75 18.90 16.33
C ALA A 144 -4.26 18.83 16.05
N PHE A 145 -4.66 18.43 14.84
CA PHE A 145 -6.07 18.17 14.52
C PHE A 145 -6.62 17.01 15.34
N LEU A 146 -5.88 15.90 15.46
CA LEU A 146 -6.34 14.73 16.23
C LEU A 146 -6.57 15.10 17.71
N ASP A 147 -5.59 15.72 18.35
CA ASP A 147 -5.64 16.10 19.77
C ASP A 147 -6.79 17.09 20.04
N SER A 148 -6.89 18.15 19.22
CA SER A 148 -7.92 19.18 19.39
C SER A 148 -9.34 18.65 19.18
N ASN A 149 -9.49 17.52 18.51
CA ASN A 149 -10.78 16.87 18.28
C ASN A 149 -11.05 15.67 19.18
N GLY A 150 -10.11 15.32 20.07
CA GLY A 150 -10.21 14.14 20.94
C GLY A 150 -10.26 12.85 20.14
N ILE A 151 -9.56 12.79 19.00
CA ILE A 151 -9.41 11.57 18.21
C ILE A 151 -8.21 10.82 18.76
N ASP A 152 -8.44 9.58 19.19
CA ASP A 152 -7.39 8.71 19.71
C ASP A 152 -6.47 8.25 18.57
N ARG A 153 -5.18 8.54 18.70
CA ARG A 153 -4.15 8.27 17.70
C ARG A 153 -3.89 6.77 17.53
N ASP A 154 -3.93 6.01 18.63
CA ASP A 154 -3.73 4.58 18.62
C ASP A 154 -4.93 3.88 17.96
N GLU A 155 -6.15 4.38 18.21
CA GLU A 155 -7.32 3.86 17.50
C GLU A 155 -7.30 4.21 16.00
N VAL A 156 -6.72 5.36 15.58
CA VAL A 156 -6.50 5.66 14.15
C VAL A 156 -5.53 4.65 13.53
N SER A 157 -4.39 4.39 14.18
CA SER A 157 -3.41 3.40 13.73
C SER A 157 -4.03 2.00 13.66
N ALA A 158 -4.78 1.61 14.68
CA ALA A 158 -5.47 0.32 14.72
C ALA A 158 -6.56 0.23 13.64
N ALA A 159 -7.31 1.29 13.38
CA ALA A 159 -8.32 1.32 12.33
C ALA A 159 -7.71 1.17 10.93
N LEU A 160 -6.63 1.90 10.64
CA LEU A 160 -5.86 1.74 9.39
C LEU A 160 -5.38 0.30 9.23
N SER A 161 -4.76 -0.24 10.27
CA SER A 161 -4.28 -1.62 10.30
C SER A 161 -5.40 -2.63 10.02
N ARG A 162 -6.56 -2.49 10.69
CA ARG A 162 -7.73 -3.37 10.47
C ARG A 162 -8.27 -3.26 9.03
N ILE A 163 -8.32 -2.06 8.45
CA ILE A 163 -8.77 -1.83 7.07
C ILE A 163 -7.87 -2.53 6.06
N PHE A 164 -6.55 -2.35 6.15
CA PHE A 164 -5.62 -2.97 5.21
C PHE A 164 -5.47 -4.48 5.44
N ASN A 165 -5.51 -4.95 6.69
CA ASN A 165 -5.58 -6.38 6.99
C ASN A 165 -6.81 -7.03 6.35
N GLU A 166 -7.96 -6.36 6.37
CA GLU A 166 -9.16 -6.84 5.68
C GLU A 166 -8.94 -6.92 4.15
N MET A 167 -8.25 -5.95 3.54
CA MET A 167 -7.89 -6.02 2.10
C MET A 167 -6.95 -7.19 1.77
N ILE A 168 -6.06 -7.54 2.70
CA ILE A 168 -5.06 -8.62 2.51
C ILE A 168 -5.68 -10.00 2.75
N PHE A 169 -6.38 -10.18 3.88
CA PHE A 169 -6.83 -11.48 4.38
C PHE A 169 -8.33 -11.74 4.20
N GLY A 170 -9.14 -10.69 4.03
CA GLY A 170 -10.59 -10.78 3.86
C GLY A 170 -10.97 -11.61 2.64
N ASN A 171 -12.00 -12.44 2.73
CA ASN A 171 -12.37 -13.34 1.63
C ASN A 171 -13.00 -12.57 0.46
N GLY A 172 -12.36 -12.61 -0.72
CA GLY A 172 -12.79 -11.82 -1.89
C GLY A 172 -12.49 -10.32 -1.81
N ALA A 173 -11.78 -9.86 -0.77
CA ALA A 173 -11.38 -8.47 -0.61
C ALA A 173 -10.47 -8.02 -1.78
N PRO A 174 -10.70 -6.81 -2.34
CA PRO A 174 -9.79 -6.21 -3.29
C PRO A 174 -8.55 -5.67 -2.55
N LEU A 175 -7.35 -6.05 -2.97
CA LEU A 175 -6.10 -5.59 -2.36
C LEU A 175 -5.70 -4.23 -2.96
N HIS A 176 -5.63 -3.20 -2.13
CA HIS A 176 -4.98 -1.95 -2.49
C HIS A 176 -3.46 -2.08 -2.32
N CYS A 177 -2.70 -1.88 -3.40
CA CYS A 177 -1.26 -2.11 -3.39
C CYS A 177 -0.41 -0.84 -3.23
N ASP A 178 -1.04 0.30 -2.97
CA ASP A 178 -0.34 1.59 -2.86
C ASP A 178 -0.99 2.57 -1.85
N PRO A 179 -1.16 2.18 -0.58
CA PRO A 179 -1.82 3.03 0.41
C PRO A 179 -0.89 4.11 0.98
N HIS A 180 -0.37 4.99 0.12
CA HIS A 180 0.47 6.10 0.58
C HIS A 180 -0.34 7.05 1.47
N GLY A 181 0.26 7.51 2.58
CA GLY A 181 -0.35 8.48 3.50
C GLY A 181 -0.87 9.78 2.87
N GLY A 182 -0.42 10.17 1.67
CA GLY A 182 -0.96 11.32 0.93
C GLY A 182 -2.37 11.09 0.37
N ASN A 183 -2.78 9.82 0.22
CA ASN A 183 -4.09 9.42 -0.28
C ASN A 183 -5.07 9.01 0.84
N ILE A 184 -4.67 9.26 2.10
CA ILE A 184 -5.44 8.92 3.29
C ILE A 184 -5.74 10.22 4.05
N ALA A 185 -6.95 10.35 4.60
CA ALA A 185 -7.28 11.43 5.50
C ALA A 185 -8.18 10.97 6.64
N ILE A 186 -8.16 11.69 7.75
CA ILE A 186 -9.00 11.49 8.92
C ILE A 186 -10.05 12.61 8.96
N ARG A 187 -11.31 12.22 9.11
CA ARG A 187 -12.43 13.15 9.27
C ARG A 187 -13.13 12.86 10.58
N LYS A 188 -13.35 13.89 11.39
CA LYS A 188 -14.16 13.76 12.61
C LYS A 188 -15.58 13.30 12.29
N ASN A 189 -16.06 12.29 13.00
CA ASN A 189 -17.42 11.76 12.88
C ASN A 189 -17.98 11.34 14.25
N ASN A 190 -18.71 12.25 14.89
CA ASN A 190 -19.33 12.01 16.19
C ASN A 190 -20.62 11.17 16.13
N THR A 191 -21.09 10.79 14.93
CA THR A 191 -22.35 10.04 14.76
C THR A 191 -22.13 8.53 14.76
N ARG A 192 -20.88 8.10 14.54
CA ARG A 192 -20.48 6.70 14.53
C ARG A 192 -20.50 6.12 15.95
N ARG A 193 -20.84 4.83 16.07
CA ARG A 193 -20.65 4.07 17.32
C ARG A 193 -19.24 3.52 17.34
N GLY A 194 -18.47 3.78 18.41
CA GLY A 194 -17.06 3.40 18.52
C GLY A 194 -16.16 4.60 18.21
N ALA A 195 -15.23 4.43 17.27
CA ALA A 195 -14.34 5.49 16.80
C ALA A 195 -15.13 6.77 16.42
N ASN A 196 -14.66 7.92 16.88
CA ASN A 196 -15.26 9.24 16.62
C ASN A 196 -14.72 9.89 15.33
N PHE A 197 -14.24 9.08 14.39
CA PHE A 197 -13.64 9.51 13.13
C PHE A 197 -13.95 8.51 12.00
N ASP A 198 -13.74 8.97 10.78
CA ASP A 198 -13.66 8.17 9.57
C ASP A 198 -12.25 8.30 8.97
N VAL A 199 -11.72 7.20 8.45
CA VAL A 199 -10.59 7.11 7.53
C VAL A 199 -11.13 7.23 6.11
N ILE A 200 -10.64 8.21 5.36
CA ILE A 200 -10.99 8.45 3.96
C ILE A 200 -9.85 7.94 3.09
N LEU A 201 -10.18 7.13 2.08
CA LEU A 201 -9.21 6.61 1.11
C LEU A 201 -9.55 7.15 -0.29
N TYR A 202 -8.68 8.02 -0.82
CA TYR A 202 -8.93 8.76 -2.06
C TYR A 202 -8.49 8.04 -3.34
N ASP A 203 -7.35 7.35 -3.30
CA ASP A 203 -6.76 6.76 -4.50
C ASP A 203 -7.13 5.28 -4.62
N HIS A 204 -7.56 4.88 -5.82
CA HIS A 204 -7.89 3.49 -6.13
C HIS A 204 -7.25 2.97 -7.43
N GLY A 205 -6.14 3.58 -7.85
CA GLY A 205 -5.45 3.29 -9.10
C GLY A 205 -4.77 1.91 -9.14
N LEU A 206 -4.16 1.50 -8.02
CA LEU A 206 -3.42 0.24 -7.96
C LEU A 206 -4.09 -0.80 -7.06
N TYR A 207 -4.85 -1.68 -7.70
CA TYR A 207 -5.51 -2.82 -7.06
C TYR A 207 -5.13 -4.15 -7.72
N ARG A 208 -5.17 -5.22 -6.91
CA ARG A 208 -4.98 -6.60 -7.36
C ARG A 208 -5.92 -7.55 -6.66
N ASP A 209 -6.18 -8.67 -7.33
CA ASP A 209 -6.89 -9.81 -6.76
C ASP A 209 -5.91 -10.86 -6.30
N ILE A 210 -5.99 -11.23 -5.02
CA ILE A 210 -5.19 -12.33 -4.46
C ILE A 210 -5.97 -13.63 -4.69
N PRO A 211 -5.42 -14.62 -5.43
CA PRO A 211 -6.04 -15.93 -5.54
C PRO A 211 -6.27 -16.55 -4.16
N LEU A 212 -7.43 -17.19 -3.95
CA LEU A 212 -7.84 -17.67 -2.64
C LEU A 212 -6.82 -18.62 -1.99
N ASP A 213 -6.21 -19.50 -2.78
CA ASP A 213 -5.19 -20.43 -2.29
C ASP A 213 -3.94 -19.67 -1.82
N LEU A 214 -3.51 -18.67 -2.58
CA LEU A 214 -2.38 -17.83 -2.21
C LEU A 214 -2.68 -17.02 -0.94
N ARG A 215 -3.87 -16.42 -0.83
CA ARG A 215 -4.33 -15.70 0.37
C ARG A 215 -4.31 -16.61 1.60
N ARG A 216 -4.79 -17.85 1.46
CA ARG A 216 -4.77 -18.85 2.54
C ARG A 216 -3.36 -19.27 2.92
N SER A 217 -2.48 -19.53 1.95
CA SER A 217 -1.08 -19.88 2.23
C SER A 217 -0.34 -18.70 2.88
N TYR A 218 -0.64 -17.46 2.48
CA TYR A 218 -0.10 -16.26 3.10
C TYR A 218 -0.56 -16.08 4.55
N ALA A 219 -1.86 -16.25 4.83
CA ALA A 219 -2.38 -16.24 6.20
C ALA A 219 -1.74 -17.34 7.07
N LYS A 220 -1.57 -18.54 6.51
CA LYS A 220 -0.95 -19.67 7.22
C LYS A 220 0.56 -19.48 7.43
N LEU A 221 1.24 -18.75 6.55
CA LEU A 221 2.62 -18.32 6.74
C LEU A 221 2.73 -17.42 7.97
N TRP A 222 1.89 -16.39 8.08
CA TRP A 222 1.88 -15.51 9.25
C TRP A 222 1.51 -16.23 10.55
N LEU A 223 0.52 -17.12 10.52
CA LEU A 223 0.23 -17.97 11.69
C LEU A 223 1.45 -18.81 12.11
N ALA A 224 2.18 -19.37 11.15
CA ALA A 224 3.37 -20.15 11.45
C ALA A 224 4.51 -19.27 12.03
N VAL A 225 4.64 -18.02 11.57
CA VAL A 225 5.57 -17.04 12.17
C VAL A 225 5.18 -16.75 13.61
N ILE A 226 3.89 -16.52 13.88
CA ILE A 226 3.37 -16.23 15.23
C ILE A 226 3.58 -17.43 16.17
N ASP A 227 3.30 -18.64 15.69
CA ASP A 227 3.45 -19.88 16.46
C ASP A 227 4.93 -20.34 16.55
N ALA A 228 5.87 -19.60 15.95
CA ALA A 228 7.28 -19.99 15.77
C ALA A 228 7.46 -21.42 15.20
N ASP A 229 6.53 -21.86 14.34
CA ASP A 229 6.54 -23.19 13.72
C ASP A 229 7.35 -23.16 12.42
N GLU A 230 8.65 -23.43 12.52
CA GLU A 230 9.58 -23.46 11.39
C GLU A 230 9.11 -24.37 10.25
N SER A 231 8.57 -25.55 10.58
CA SER A 231 8.16 -26.53 9.56
C SER A 231 7.03 -25.97 8.70
N ARG A 232 6.05 -25.33 9.34
CA ARG A 232 4.95 -24.66 8.65
C ARG A 232 5.43 -23.39 7.94
N MET A 233 6.34 -22.63 8.52
CA MET A 233 6.91 -21.45 7.87
C MET A 233 7.60 -21.83 6.55
N ARG A 234 8.45 -22.86 6.54
CA ARG A 234 9.11 -23.35 5.30
C ARG A 234 8.10 -23.79 4.25
N LYS A 235 7.10 -24.57 4.66
CA LYS A 235 6.02 -25.03 3.78
C LYS A 235 5.30 -23.85 3.12
N TYR A 236 4.84 -22.89 3.91
CA TYR A 236 4.05 -21.77 3.39
C TYR A 236 4.91 -20.73 2.68
N ALA A 237 6.18 -20.54 3.05
CA ALA A 237 7.13 -19.72 2.29
C ALA A 237 7.31 -20.25 0.86
N LYS A 238 7.39 -21.58 0.70
CA LYS A 238 7.43 -22.21 -0.61
C LYS A 238 6.13 -22.02 -1.39
N GLU A 239 4.97 -22.21 -0.75
CA GLU A 239 3.66 -22.03 -1.41
C GLU A 239 3.39 -20.56 -1.81
N VAL A 240 3.84 -19.60 -1.00
CA VAL A 240 3.60 -18.16 -1.19
C VAL A 240 4.60 -17.54 -2.15
N ALA A 241 5.88 -17.86 -2.00
CA ALA A 241 6.98 -17.12 -2.61
C ALA A 241 7.92 -18.01 -3.44
N GLY A 242 7.66 -19.31 -3.54
CA GLY A 242 8.54 -20.25 -4.26
C GLY A 242 9.90 -20.48 -3.59
N VAL A 243 10.05 -20.02 -2.35
CA VAL A 243 11.30 -20.03 -1.59
C VAL A 243 11.77 -21.45 -1.33
N THR A 244 13.03 -21.73 -1.67
CA THR A 244 13.68 -23.02 -1.39
C THR A 244 14.15 -23.11 0.07
N ASP A 245 14.47 -24.31 0.54
CA ASP A 245 14.97 -24.50 1.91
C ASP A 245 16.28 -23.75 2.18
N GLU A 246 17.10 -23.55 1.13
CA GLU A 246 18.35 -22.78 1.17
C GLU A 246 18.10 -21.27 1.26
N GLN A 247 17.06 -20.77 0.58
CA GLN A 247 16.66 -19.35 0.59
C GLN A 247 15.85 -18.98 1.83
N PHE A 248 15.26 -19.97 2.51
CA PHE A 248 14.34 -19.73 3.61
C PHE A 248 14.90 -18.90 4.77
N PRO A 249 16.14 -19.09 5.25
CA PRO A 249 16.69 -18.23 6.30
C PRO A 249 16.74 -16.75 5.91
N LEU A 250 17.09 -16.46 4.66
CA LEU A 250 17.13 -15.10 4.12
C LEU A 250 15.71 -14.52 4.01
N PHE A 251 14.77 -15.29 3.45
CA PHE A 251 13.37 -14.89 3.33
C PHE A 251 12.70 -14.64 4.68
N ALA A 252 12.92 -15.55 5.64
CA ALA A 252 12.39 -15.43 6.99
C ALA A 252 13.00 -14.23 7.71
N SER A 253 14.30 -13.98 7.55
CA SER A 253 14.93 -12.77 8.08
C SER A 253 14.38 -11.50 7.42
N ALA A 254 14.08 -11.54 6.13
CA ALA A 254 13.51 -10.41 5.40
C ALA A 254 12.08 -10.06 5.84
N ILE A 255 11.24 -11.06 6.12
CA ILE A 255 9.84 -10.86 6.51
C ILE A 255 9.67 -10.57 8.00
N THR A 256 10.42 -11.29 8.84
CA THR A 256 10.35 -11.11 10.30
C THR A 256 11.22 -9.94 10.76
N GLY A 257 12.20 -9.58 9.95
CA GLY A 257 13.12 -8.51 10.26
C GLY A 257 14.14 -8.85 11.35
N ARG A 258 14.21 -10.11 11.76
CA ARG A 258 15.12 -10.64 12.78
C ARG A 258 16.13 -11.57 12.12
N ASP A 259 17.29 -11.79 12.73
CA ASP A 259 18.14 -12.92 12.31
C ASP A 259 17.34 -14.20 12.55
N TYR A 260 17.17 -14.99 11.48
CA TYR A 260 16.42 -16.24 11.50
C TYR A 260 16.81 -17.20 12.64
N ARG A 261 18.07 -17.16 13.11
CA ARG A 261 18.56 -18.00 14.21
C ARG A 261 17.97 -17.61 15.57
N VAL A 262 17.46 -16.39 15.70
CA VAL A 262 16.85 -15.82 16.93
C VAL A 262 15.34 -16.12 17.03
N LEU A 263 14.70 -16.58 15.94
CA LEU A 263 13.27 -16.97 15.92
C LEU A 263 12.94 -18.21 16.77
N THR A 264 13.94 -18.83 17.39
CA THR A 264 13.74 -19.90 18.39
C THR A 264 13.43 -19.36 19.80
N SER A 265 13.41 -18.02 19.97
CA SER A 265 13.05 -17.32 21.21
C SER A 265 12.07 -16.17 20.91
N ASP A 266 11.14 -15.96 21.84
CA ASP A 266 9.94 -15.10 21.75
C ASP A 266 10.02 -13.90 20.79
N VAL A 267 9.05 -13.85 19.88
CA VAL A 267 8.84 -12.75 18.91
C VAL A 267 8.38 -11.44 19.59
N ALA A 268 8.14 -11.46 20.91
CA ALA A 268 7.62 -10.35 21.72
C ALA A 268 8.62 -9.24 22.11
N GLN A 269 9.92 -9.53 22.13
CA GLN A 269 10.88 -8.61 22.77
C GLN A 269 11.35 -7.49 21.84
N ALA A 270 11.56 -6.29 22.43
CA ALA A 270 12.14 -5.13 21.78
C ALA A 270 13.61 -5.37 21.37
N ARG A 271 14.03 -4.76 20.24
CA ARG A 271 15.35 -4.95 19.62
C ARG A 271 16.50 -4.47 20.52
N SER A 272 17.60 -5.21 20.58
CA SER A 272 18.87 -4.71 21.12
C SER A 272 19.73 -4.03 20.05
N GLU A 273 20.58 -3.07 20.43
CA GLU A 273 21.53 -2.42 19.52
C GLU A 273 22.57 -3.40 18.95
N GLU A 274 22.84 -4.49 19.66
CA GLU A 274 23.73 -5.58 19.23
C GLU A 274 23.09 -6.43 18.11
N GLU A 275 21.76 -6.65 18.14
CA GLU A 275 21.03 -7.32 17.05
C GLU A 275 21.02 -6.48 15.76
N LYS A 276 20.87 -5.15 15.86
CA LYS A 276 20.95 -4.25 14.70
C LYS A 276 22.34 -4.29 14.05
N GLN A 277 23.39 -4.35 14.84
CA GLN A 277 24.76 -4.50 14.32
C GLN A 277 25.00 -5.87 13.69
N SER A 278 24.51 -6.98 14.28
CA SER A 278 24.71 -8.31 13.70
C SER A 278 23.96 -8.48 12.38
N ILE A 279 22.79 -7.88 12.23
CA ILE A 279 22.03 -7.83 10.98
C ILE A 279 22.80 -7.04 9.92
N ASN A 280 23.38 -5.89 10.29
CA ASN A 280 24.17 -5.07 9.39
C ASN A 280 25.53 -5.68 9.01
N GLU A 281 26.17 -6.45 9.89
CA GLU A 281 27.42 -7.16 9.59
C GLU A 281 27.20 -8.47 8.82
N ALA A 282 26.02 -9.10 8.96
CA ALA A 282 25.62 -10.26 8.16
C ALA A 282 25.36 -9.91 6.68
N LEU A 283 25.19 -8.62 6.34
CA LEU A 283 25.11 -8.05 4.97
C LEU A 283 26.46 -8.11 4.22
N GLY A 284 27.17 -9.23 4.29
CA GLY A 284 28.41 -9.45 3.54
C GLY A 284 28.21 -9.42 2.02
N GLU A 285 29.34 -9.40 1.29
CA GLU A 285 29.37 -9.56 -0.17
C GLU A 285 28.63 -10.83 -0.60
N GLY A 286 27.53 -10.68 -1.35
CA GLY A 286 26.74 -11.78 -1.92
C GLY A 286 25.31 -11.91 -1.40
N MET A 287 24.96 -11.31 -0.26
CA MET A 287 23.59 -11.35 0.25
C MET A 287 22.63 -10.49 -0.59
N LEU A 288 23.07 -9.32 -1.04
CA LEU A 288 22.30 -8.45 -1.94
C LEU A 288 21.96 -9.17 -3.26
N GLN A 289 22.92 -9.92 -3.79
CA GLN A 289 22.70 -10.74 -4.99
C GLN A 289 21.64 -11.82 -4.74
N GLN A 290 21.74 -12.55 -3.62
CA GLN A 290 20.74 -13.58 -3.26
C GLN A 290 19.35 -12.98 -3.04
N LEU A 291 19.27 -11.79 -2.44
CA LEU A 291 18.02 -11.05 -2.27
C LEU A 291 17.42 -10.66 -3.62
N ILE A 292 18.20 -10.07 -4.53
CA ILE A 292 17.70 -9.65 -5.85
C ILE A 292 17.21 -10.87 -6.66
N GLN A 293 17.95 -11.98 -6.61
CA GLN A 293 17.53 -13.24 -7.24
C GLN A 293 16.24 -13.81 -6.62
N MET A 294 16.12 -13.76 -5.29
CA MET A 294 14.91 -14.18 -4.58
C MET A 294 13.72 -13.30 -4.98
N LEU A 295 13.86 -11.97 -4.96
CA LEU A 295 12.80 -11.02 -5.32
C LEU A 295 12.30 -11.23 -6.76
N GLY A 296 13.19 -11.58 -7.70
CA GLY A 296 12.80 -11.92 -9.07
C GLY A 296 11.98 -13.22 -9.20
N GLN A 297 12.03 -14.11 -8.20
CA GLN A 297 11.28 -15.37 -8.16
C GLN A 297 9.96 -15.25 -7.40
N VAL A 298 9.89 -14.35 -6.42
CA VAL A 298 8.67 -14.13 -5.62
C VAL A 298 7.54 -13.63 -6.53
N PRO A 299 6.31 -14.18 -6.43
CA PRO A 299 5.18 -13.68 -7.18
C PRO A 299 4.95 -12.19 -6.91
N LYS A 300 4.73 -11.40 -7.99
CA LYS A 300 4.57 -9.93 -7.92
C LYS A 300 3.55 -9.48 -6.88
N ILE A 301 2.44 -10.21 -6.76
CA ILE A 301 1.39 -9.92 -5.79
C ILE A 301 1.90 -9.96 -4.33
N ILE A 302 2.87 -10.82 -4.01
CA ILE A 302 3.46 -10.88 -2.67
C ILE A 302 4.36 -9.66 -2.43
N LEU A 303 5.13 -9.23 -3.43
CA LEU A 303 5.91 -7.99 -3.33
C LEU A 303 5.01 -6.78 -3.08
N LEU A 304 3.87 -6.71 -3.76
CA LEU A 304 2.88 -5.66 -3.56
C LEU A 304 2.21 -5.72 -2.18
N ILE A 305 1.93 -6.92 -1.65
CA ILE A 305 1.44 -7.07 -0.26
C ILE A 305 2.51 -6.60 0.73
N LEU A 306 3.78 -6.96 0.52
CA LEU A 306 4.88 -6.49 1.37
C LEU A 306 5.02 -4.96 1.34
N LYS A 307 4.89 -4.34 0.15
CA LYS A 307 4.83 -2.87 0.00
C LYS A 307 3.66 -2.28 0.79
N THR A 308 2.47 -2.86 0.64
CA THR A 308 1.25 -2.43 1.33
C THR A 308 1.44 -2.43 2.84
N ASN A 309 1.96 -3.53 3.39
CA ASN A 309 2.23 -3.65 4.82
C ASN A 309 3.20 -2.58 5.33
N ASP A 310 4.27 -2.29 4.58
CA ASP A 310 5.24 -1.27 5.00
C ASP A 310 4.66 0.14 4.96
N LEU A 311 3.88 0.48 3.92
CA LEU A 311 3.22 1.78 3.83
C LEU A 311 2.17 1.97 4.93
N THR A 312 1.36 0.95 5.20
CA THR A 312 0.43 0.96 6.34
C THR A 312 1.19 1.09 7.65
N ARG A 313 2.36 0.47 7.78
CA ARG A 313 3.19 0.59 8.98
C ARG A 313 3.69 2.01 9.20
N ARG A 314 4.29 2.62 8.19
CA ARG A 314 4.75 4.01 8.25
C ARG A 314 3.61 4.96 8.58
N ALA A 315 2.45 4.77 7.96
CA ALA A 315 1.27 5.58 8.26
C ALA A 315 0.78 5.41 9.71
N GLY A 316 0.98 4.23 10.33
CA GLY A 316 0.70 4.01 11.75
C GLY A 316 1.74 4.67 12.68
N GLU A 317 3.02 4.60 12.32
CA GLU A 317 4.14 5.22 13.06
C GLU A 317 4.09 6.75 13.02
N ASP A 318 3.66 7.33 11.90
CA ASP A 318 3.49 8.79 11.77
C ASP A 318 2.36 9.33 12.67
N VAL A 319 1.46 8.46 13.14
CA VAL A 319 0.27 8.81 13.92
C VAL A 319 0.45 8.47 15.40
N SER A 320 1.00 7.29 15.71
CA SER A 320 1.14 6.77 17.07
C SER A 320 2.60 6.83 17.54
N ASP A 321 2.80 7.37 18.75
CA ASP A 321 4.10 7.38 19.43
C ASP A 321 4.60 5.97 19.81
N SER A 322 3.72 4.96 19.77
CA SER A 322 4.04 3.59 20.20
C SER A 322 4.65 2.72 19.10
N GLY A 323 4.45 3.06 17.82
CA GLY A 323 4.90 2.23 16.69
C GLY A 323 4.32 0.80 16.67
N GLU A 324 3.29 0.53 17.48
CA GLU A 324 2.73 -0.81 17.67
C GLU A 324 1.57 -1.07 16.70
N ILE A 325 1.73 -2.07 15.83
CA ILE A 325 0.67 -2.53 14.92
C ILE A 325 0.24 -3.93 15.30
N LEU A 326 -1.03 -4.06 15.67
CA LEU A 326 -1.67 -5.30 16.09
C LEU A 326 -1.97 -6.19 14.87
N LEU A 327 -1.23 -7.29 14.73
CA LEU A 327 -1.53 -8.35 13.74
C LEU A 327 -2.49 -9.43 14.27
N GLU A 328 -2.79 -9.47 15.57
CA GLU A 328 -3.54 -10.58 16.17
C GLU A 328 -5.00 -10.67 15.69
N ASP A 329 -5.67 -9.54 15.45
CA ASP A 329 -7.11 -9.54 15.15
C ASP A 329 -7.46 -9.83 13.68
N GLY A 330 -6.53 -9.58 12.75
CA GLY A 330 -6.78 -9.79 11.31
C GLY A 330 -6.65 -11.25 10.86
N VAL A 331 -5.83 -12.05 11.55
CA VAL A 331 -5.49 -13.42 11.14
C VAL A 331 -6.38 -14.47 11.83
N ARG A 332 -6.83 -14.18 13.05
CA ARG A 332 -7.73 -15.05 13.82
C ARG A 332 -9.16 -14.51 13.75
N GLY A 333 -9.94 -15.02 12.80
CA GLY A 333 -11.36 -14.69 12.64
C GLY A 333 -12.13 -14.74 13.97
N THR A 334 -13.08 -13.82 14.11
CA THR A 334 -13.85 -13.52 15.32
C THR A 334 -14.40 -14.77 16.02
N GLY A 335 -13.74 -15.18 17.10
CA GLY A 335 -14.19 -16.23 18.01
C GLY A 335 -13.97 -15.76 19.44
N GLY A 336 -15.07 -15.51 20.16
CA GLY A 336 -15.07 -15.00 21.52
C GLY A 336 -14.52 -16.00 22.54
N GLY A 337 -13.77 -15.47 23.49
CA GLY A 337 -13.24 -16.15 24.66
C GLY A 337 -12.18 -15.26 25.30
N ASP A 338 -12.30 -15.01 26.60
CA ASP A 338 -11.46 -14.12 27.42
C ASP A 338 -9.97 -14.19 27.02
N ARG A 339 -9.41 -13.03 26.64
CA ARG A 339 -8.02 -12.89 26.17
C ARG A 339 -7.20 -12.11 27.19
N GLU A 340 -6.06 -12.66 27.59
CA GLU A 340 -4.92 -11.83 27.97
C GLU A 340 -4.42 -11.14 26.70
N GLU A 341 -4.32 -9.81 26.73
CA GLU A 341 -3.88 -8.96 25.62
C GLU A 341 -2.40 -9.23 25.32
N GLY A 342 -2.11 -9.88 24.21
CA GLY A 342 -0.76 -10.04 23.66
C GLY A 342 -0.49 -8.98 22.60
N GLN A 343 0.29 -7.94 22.94
CA GLN A 343 0.83 -6.99 21.97
C GLN A 343 2.02 -7.62 21.24
N PHE A 344 2.00 -7.68 19.90
CA PHE A 344 3.14 -8.19 19.14
C PHE A 344 3.45 -7.35 17.90
N VAL A 345 4.69 -6.86 17.90
CA VAL A 345 5.34 -6.06 16.86
C VAL A 345 5.94 -6.99 15.81
N VAL A 346 5.53 -6.85 14.55
CA VAL A 346 6.29 -7.40 13.41
C VAL A 346 7.02 -6.25 12.75
N ALA A 347 8.33 -6.17 12.96
CA ALA A 347 9.19 -5.29 12.19
C ALA A 347 10.65 -5.72 12.24
N GLY A 348 11.33 -5.64 11.10
CA GLY A 348 12.77 -5.35 11.07
C GLY A 348 13.18 -4.65 9.79
N GLU A 349 14.38 -4.10 9.84
CA GLU A 349 15.03 -3.20 8.87
C GLU A 349 15.11 -3.78 7.44
N TRP A 350 14.82 -5.06 7.24
CA TRP A 350 14.71 -5.67 5.91
C TRP A 350 13.42 -5.31 5.17
N GLY A 351 12.38 -4.88 5.89
CA GLY A 351 11.30 -4.11 5.31
C GLY A 351 11.87 -2.87 4.62
N GLU A 352 12.81 -2.15 5.22
CA GLU A 352 13.49 -1.00 4.59
C GLU A 352 14.53 -1.37 3.53
N VAL A 353 15.01 -2.62 3.44
CA VAL A 353 15.89 -3.06 2.34
C VAL A 353 15.09 -3.61 1.16
N GLY A 354 14.03 -4.39 1.42
CA GLY A 354 13.07 -4.83 0.41
C GLY A 354 12.21 -3.68 -0.12
N VAL A 355 11.79 -2.77 0.76
CA VAL A 355 11.12 -1.49 0.47
C VAL A 355 12.12 -0.38 0.18
N GLY A 356 13.40 -0.54 0.51
CA GLY A 356 14.48 0.32 0.02
C GLY A 356 14.78 -0.01 -1.43
N LEU A 357 14.80 -1.27 -1.82
CA LEU A 357 14.79 -1.65 -3.23
C LEU A 357 13.47 -1.19 -3.87
N VAL A 358 12.30 -1.58 -3.35
CA VAL A 358 10.99 -1.16 -3.92
C VAL A 358 10.76 0.36 -3.91
N GLY A 359 11.33 1.10 -2.96
CA GLY A 359 11.23 2.56 -2.79
C GLY A 359 12.33 3.34 -3.51
N VAL A 360 13.51 2.76 -3.76
CA VAL A 360 14.46 3.24 -4.78
C VAL A 360 13.78 3.24 -6.16
N PHE A 361 12.79 2.37 -6.38
CA PHE A 361 12.00 2.33 -7.61
C PHE A 361 10.83 3.35 -7.68
N GLU A 362 10.51 4.05 -6.58
CA GLU A 362 9.65 5.26 -6.59
C GLU A 362 10.44 6.57 -6.69
N GLY A 363 11.77 6.51 -6.60
CA GLY A 363 12.67 7.57 -7.04
C GLY A 363 12.68 7.77 -8.56
N GLY A 364 11.52 7.70 -9.21
CA GLY A 364 11.33 8.34 -10.49
C GLY A 364 11.40 9.84 -10.29
N VAL A 365 12.59 10.42 -10.46
CA VAL A 365 12.72 11.86 -10.76
C VAL A 365 12.23 12.76 -9.61
N GLU A 366 12.83 12.67 -8.42
CA GLU A 366 13.29 13.93 -7.81
C GLU A 366 14.48 14.40 -8.64
N VAL A 367 14.19 15.03 -9.78
CA VAL A 367 15.15 15.99 -10.34
C VAL A 367 15.20 17.08 -9.28
N GLY A 368 16.33 17.11 -8.58
CA GLY A 368 16.66 18.12 -7.61
C GLY A 368 16.32 19.51 -8.13
N GLY A 369 15.97 20.37 -7.18
CA GLY A 369 15.57 21.74 -7.44
C GLY A 369 16.42 22.42 -8.52
N PHE A 370 15.70 22.97 -9.49
CA PHE A 370 15.99 24.24 -10.15
C PHE A 370 14.68 24.99 -10.33
#